data_AF-A0A4P5VJQ5-F1
#
_entry.id   AF-A0A4P5VJQ5-F1
#
_cell.length_a   1.000
_cell.length_b   1.000
_cell.length_c   1.000
_cell.angle_alpha   90.00
_cell.angle_beta   90.00
_cell.angle_gamma   90.00
#
_symmetry.space_group_name_H-M   'P 1'
#
loop_
_entity.id
_entity.type
_entity.pdbx_description
1 polymer ?
#
loop_
_entity_poly.entity_id
_entity_poly.type
_entity_poly.pdbx_seq_one_letter_code
_entity_poly.pdbx_strand_id
1 'polypeptide(L)'
;MADYFDEPAGEARKSAESASKPRLDLLPPPAMEAIAEVLTFGATKYGANNWCRGARWGRYYAALLRHLFAWWRGQDLDPETGLSHLAHAGCCLVFLMEYQRNGWGSDDRFRGSDGEQFQKSDGNV
;
A
#
# COMPACT_ATOMS: atom_id res chain seq x y z
N MET A 1 50.20 -2.41 40.98
CA MET A 1 49.68 -1.58 39.88
C MET A 1 49.25 -2.56 38.80
N ALA A 2 48.06 -3.15 38.94
CA ALA A 2 46.76 -2.59 38.56
C ALA A 2 46.64 -2.53 37.02
N ASP A 3 45.66 -3.11 36.33
CA ASP A 3 44.47 -3.84 36.74
C ASP A 3 44.00 -4.75 35.57
N TYR A 4 43.24 -5.74 36.00
CA TYR A 4 42.33 -6.61 35.26
C TYR A 4 41.46 -5.82 34.25
N PHE A 5 41.58 -6.11 32.96
CA PHE A 5 40.55 -5.73 31.97
C PHE A 5 39.79 -7.00 31.57
N ASP A 6 38.66 -7.17 32.23
CA ASP A 6 37.58 -8.10 31.92
C ASP A 6 36.99 -7.70 30.56
N GLU A 7 37.06 -8.57 29.55
CA GLU A 7 36.26 -8.36 28.33
C GLU A 7 34.78 -8.55 28.70
N PRO A 8 33.90 -7.56 28.50
CA PRO A 8 32.49 -7.80 28.73
C PRO A 8 32.00 -8.81 27.69
N ALA A 9 31.51 -9.94 28.19
CA ALA A 9 30.76 -10.93 27.44
C ALA A 9 29.77 -10.19 26.52
N GLY A 10 29.88 -10.47 25.22
CA GLY A 10 29.07 -9.86 24.17
C GLY A 10 27.62 -9.78 24.62
N GLU A 11 27.14 -8.55 24.76
CA GLU A 11 25.75 -8.27 25.05
C GLU A 11 24.94 -8.89 23.90
N ALA A 12 24.33 -10.04 24.18
CA ALA A 12 23.39 -10.65 23.27
C ALA A 12 22.40 -9.55 22.92
N ARG A 13 22.41 -9.10 21.65
CA ARG A 13 21.41 -8.19 21.12
C ARG A 13 20.08 -8.82 21.49
N LYS A 14 19.39 -8.24 22.48
CA LYS A 14 18.00 -8.59 22.78
C LYS A 14 17.29 -8.49 21.44
N SER A 15 16.92 -9.66 20.89
CA SER A 15 16.08 -9.73 19.71
C SER A 15 14.86 -8.90 20.05
N ALA A 16 14.67 -7.81 19.31
CA ALA A 16 13.66 -6.80 19.57
C ALA A 16 12.36 -7.47 20.03
N GLU A 17 11.95 -7.11 21.24
CA GLU A 17 10.73 -7.54 21.92
C GLU A 17 9.58 -7.79 20.95
N SER A 18 8.81 -8.85 21.21
CA SER A 18 7.59 -9.24 20.51
C SER A 18 6.75 -8.02 20.08
N ALA A 19 6.85 -7.64 18.81
CA ALA A 19 5.87 -6.74 18.21
C ALA A 19 4.49 -7.37 18.42
N SER A 20 3.61 -6.70 19.17
CA SER A 20 2.26 -7.22 19.42
C SER A 20 1.62 -7.55 18.08
N LYS A 21 1.08 -8.77 17.93
CA LYS A 21 0.41 -9.20 16.70
C LYS A 21 -0.64 -8.16 16.28
N PRO A 22 -0.75 -7.80 14.99
CA PRO A 22 -1.79 -6.89 14.51
C PRO A 22 -3.18 -7.36 14.93
N ARG A 23 -4.01 -6.42 15.42
CA ARG A 23 -5.39 -6.67 15.87
C ARG A 23 -6.36 -6.69 14.70
N LEU A 24 -6.36 -7.79 13.94
CA LEU A 24 -7.23 -7.97 12.76
C LEU A 24 -8.73 -7.91 13.11
N ASP A 25 -9.09 -8.22 14.35
CA ASP A 25 -10.45 -8.14 14.88
C ASP A 25 -11.02 -6.71 14.94
N LEU A 26 -10.17 -5.69 14.81
CA LEU A 26 -10.60 -4.29 14.73
C LEU A 26 -11.00 -3.87 13.31
N LEU A 27 -10.71 -4.68 12.29
CA LEU A 27 -11.13 -4.38 10.92
C LEU A 27 -12.64 -4.56 10.80
N PRO A 28 -13.38 -3.59 10.25
CA PRO A 28 -14.81 -3.75 9.99
C PRO A 28 -15.01 -4.80 8.88
N PRO A 29 -15.52 -6.02 9.18
CA PRO A 29 -15.56 -7.10 8.20
C PRO A 29 -16.32 -6.76 6.90
N PRO A 30 -17.49 -6.09 6.95
CA PRO A 30 -18.23 -5.75 5.72
C PRO A 30 -17.44 -4.88 4.73
N ALA A 31 -16.58 -3.98 5.24
CA ALA A 31 -15.75 -3.15 4.37
C ALA A 31 -14.64 -3.98 3.68
N MET A 32 -14.11 -4.98 4.39
CA MET A 32 -13.09 -5.89 3.84
C MET A 32 -13.70 -6.85 2.82
N GLU A 33 -14.91 -7.36 3.09
CA GLU A 33 -15.68 -8.19 2.17
C GLU A 33 -16.00 -7.45 0.86
N ALA A 34 -16.38 -6.17 0.93
CA ALA A 34 -16.64 -5.37 -0.27
C ALA A 34 -15.40 -5.24 -1.18
N ILE A 35 -14.19 -5.09 -0.61
CA ILE A 35 -12.94 -5.11 -1.38
C ILE A 35 -12.69 -6.51 -1.96
N ALA A 36 -12.98 -7.57 -1.20
CA ALA A 36 -12.85 -8.95 -1.66
C ALA A 36 -13.81 -9.29 -2.82
N GLU A 37 -15.00 -8.70 -2.87
CA GLU A 37 -15.92 -8.81 -4.01
C GLU A 37 -15.33 -8.19 -5.28
N VAL A 38 -14.71 -7.01 -5.18
CA VAL A 38 -13.98 -6.39 -6.30
C VAL A 38 -12.83 -7.29 -6.77
N LEU A 39 -12.07 -7.88 -5.85
CA LEU A 39 -11.03 -8.85 -6.17
C LEU A 39 -11.58 -10.10 -6.87
N THR A 40 -12.76 -10.56 -6.44
CA THR A 40 -13.45 -11.71 -7.04
C THR A 40 -13.88 -11.40 -8.47
N PHE A 41 -14.49 -10.24 -8.71
CA PHE A 41 -14.80 -9.76 -10.05
C PHE A 41 -13.53 -9.68 -10.92
N GLY A 42 -12.45 -9.11 -10.37
CA GLY A 42 -11.16 -9.02 -11.04
C GLY A 42 -10.55 -10.39 -11.36
N ALA A 43 -10.69 -11.37 -10.47
CA ALA A 43 -10.21 -12.73 -10.68
C ALA A 43 -10.96 -13.44 -11.82
N THR A 44 -12.27 -13.25 -11.93
CA THR A 44 -13.06 -13.76 -13.06
C THR A 44 -12.63 -13.13 -14.38
N LYS A 45 -12.34 -11.81 -14.39
CA LYS A 45 -12.01 -11.07 -15.62
C LYS A 45 -10.56 -11.22 -16.07
N TYR A 46 -9.62 -11.30 -15.12
CA TYR A 46 -8.18 -11.21 -15.38
C TYR A 46 -7.36 -12.39 -14.84
N GLY A 47 -8.00 -13.36 -14.18
CA GLY A 47 -7.35 -14.46 -13.48
C GLY A 47 -7.02 -14.12 -12.03
N ALA A 48 -7.13 -15.14 -11.16
CA ALA A 48 -6.81 -15.01 -9.74
C ALA A 48 -5.35 -14.56 -9.52
N ASN A 49 -5.15 -13.65 -8.56
CA ASN A 49 -3.83 -13.10 -8.19
C ASN A 49 -3.05 -12.45 -9.33
N ASN A 50 -3.69 -12.11 -10.47
CA ASN A 50 -3.01 -11.47 -11.59
C ASN A 50 -2.41 -10.10 -11.20
N TRP A 51 -2.97 -9.43 -10.18
CA TRP A 51 -2.45 -8.19 -9.63
C TRP A 51 -1.01 -8.33 -9.08
N CYS A 52 -0.60 -9.50 -8.60
CA CYS A 52 0.76 -9.74 -8.08
C CYS A 52 1.87 -9.64 -9.14
N ARG A 53 1.52 -9.66 -10.42
CA ARG A 53 2.48 -9.52 -11.52
C ARG A 53 3.01 -8.09 -11.66
N GLY A 54 2.47 -7.16 -10.86
CA GLY A 54 2.82 -5.75 -10.91
C GLY A 54 2.23 -5.03 -12.11
N ALA A 55 2.23 -3.70 -12.03
CA ALA A 55 1.90 -2.82 -13.14
C ALA A 55 2.63 -1.49 -12.97
N ARG A 56 2.46 -0.58 -13.93
CA ARG A 56 2.77 0.84 -13.72
C ARG A 56 1.95 1.38 -12.55
N TRP A 57 2.57 1.96 -11.53
CA TRP A 57 1.88 2.42 -10.31
C TRP A 57 0.83 3.49 -10.63
N GLY A 58 1.13 4.39 -11.55
CA GLY A 58 0.25 5.42 -12.06
C GLY A 58 -1.06 4.88 -12.63
N ARG A 59 -1.09 3.63 -13.14
CA ARG A 59 -2.32 2.99 -13.62
C ARG A 59 -3.36 2.84 -12.51
N TYR A 60 -2.94 2.30 -11.36
CA TYR A 60 -3.82 2.08 -10.21
C TYR A 60 -4.05 3.35 -9.41
N TYR A 61 -3.08 4.27 -9.37
CA TYR A 61 -3.30 5.61 -8.82
C TYR A 61 -4.39 6.37 -9.58
N ALA A 62 -4.34 6.38 -10.91
CA ALA A 62 -5.37 7.04 -11.73
C ALA A 62 -6.73 6.34 -11.59
N ALA A 63 -6.78 5.00 -11.50
CA ALA A 63 -8.02 4.26 -11.25
C ALA A 63 -8.63 4.59 -9.89
N LEU A 64 -7.82 4.59 -8.83
CA LEU A 64 -8.22 5.00 -7.49
C LEU A 64 -8.87 6.39 -7.50
N LEU A 65 -8.22 7.38 -8.14
CA LEU A 65 -8.76 8.74 -8.21
C LEU A 65 -10.08 8.81 -8.99
N ARG A 66 -10.24 8.05 -10.08
CA ARG A 66 -11.51 8.02 -10.83
C ARG A 66 -12.67 7.51 -9.97
N HIS A 67 -12.44 6.45 -9.19
CA HIS A 67 -13.46 5.93 -8.28
C HIS A 67 -13.75 6.90 -7.13
N LEU A 68 -12.72 7.50 -6.51
CA LEU A 68 -12.92 8.51 -5.47
C LEU A 68 -13.66 9.74 -6.00
N PHE A 69 -13.35 10.21 -7.20
CA PHE A 69 -14.05 11.34 -7.81
C PHE A 69 -15.48 11.01 -8.21
N ALA A 70 -15.76 9.78 -8.65
CA ALA A 70 -17.13 9.34 -8.93
C ALA A 70 -17.97 9.31 -7.65
N TRP A 71 -17.41 8.73 -6.59
CA TRP A 71 -18.01 8.74 -5.26
C TRP A 71 -18.24 10.15 -4.73
N TRP A 72 -17.25 11.03 -4.84
CA TRP A 72 -17.36 12.43 -4.42
C TRP A 72 -18.46 13.20 -5.18
N ARG A 73 -18.79 12.76 -6.41
CA ARG A 73 -19.90 13.31 -7.21
C ARG A 73 -21.26 12.66 -6.93
N GLY A 74 -21.36 11.80 -5.91
CA GLY A 74 -22.62 11.15 -5.52
C GLY A 74 -22.96 9.88 -6.32
N GLN A 75 -21.98 9.27 -6.99
CA GLN A 75 -22.16 7.92 -7.55
C GLN A 75 -21.69 6.90 -6.53
N ASP A 76 -22.55 6.02 -6.05
CA ASP A 76 -22.15 5.02 -5.06
C ASP A 76 -21.55 3.76 -5.70
N LEU A 77 -22.12 3.35 -6.83
CA LEU A 77 -21.79 2.11 -7.54
C LEU A 77 -21.12 2.41 -8.88
N ASP A 78 -20.09 1.61 -9.17
CA ASP A 78 -19.44 1.59 -10.45
C ASP A 78 -20.37 1.03 -11.54
N PRO A 79 -20.56 1.74 -12.67
CA PRO A 79 -21.51 1.31 -13.69
C PRO A 79 -21.04 0.08 -14.48
N GLU A 80 -19.74 -0.25 -14.48
CA GLU A 80 -19.24 -1.46 -15.15
C GLU A 80 -19.53 -2.71 -14.32
N THR A 81 -19.34 -2.62 -13.00
CA THR A 81 -19.38 -3.81 -12.14
C THR A 81 -20.61 -3.89 -11.23
N GLY A 82 -21.32 -2.77 -11.02
CA GLY A 82 -22.37 -2.64 -10.01
C GLY A 82 -21.86 -2.69 -8.56
N LEU A 83 -20.55 -2.54 -8.33
CA LEU A 83 -19.93 -2.62 -7.00
C LEU A 83 -19.53 -1.23 -6.50
N SER A 84 -19.34 -1.08 -5.18
CA SER A 84 -19.00 0.20 -4.56
C SER A 84 -17.74 0.85 -5.16
N HIS A 85 -17.83 2.13 -5.50
CA HIS A 85 -16.66 2.92 -5.88
C HIS A 85 -15.59 2.97 -4.77
N LEU A 86 -16.01 3.03 -3.50
CA LEU A 86 -15.07 3.00 -2.37
C LEU A 86 -14.35 1.65 -2.26
N ALA A 87 -15.04 0.54 -2.54
CA ALA A 87 -14.43 -0.78 -2.57
C ALA A 87 -13.39 -0.90 -3.70
N HIS A 88 -13.70 -0.38 -4.89
CA HIS A 88 -12.75 -0.31 -6.00
C HIS A 88 -11.52 0.55 -5.67
N ALA A 89 -11.74 1.71 -5.04
CA ALA A 89 -10.65 2.56 -4.57
C ALA A 89 -9.77 1.86 -3.53
N GLY A 90 -10.38 1.15 -2.57
CA GLY A 90 -9.69 0.33 -1.57
C GLY A 90 -8.87 -0.79 -2.21
N CYS A 91 -9.42 -1.49 -3.21
CA CYS A 91 -8.70 -2.50 -3.98
C CYS A 91 -7.45 -1.92 -4.68
N CYS A 92 -7.60 -0.77 -5.35
CA CYS A 92 -6.47 -0.08 -5.97
C CYS A 92 -5.40 0.32 -4.95
N LEU A 93 -5.81 0.78 -3.76
CA LEU A 93 -4.88 1.19 -2.70
C LEU A 93 -4.09 -0.01 -2.17
N VAL A 94 -4.75 -1.14 -1.91
CA VAL A 94 -4.08 -2.38 -1.45
C VAL A 94 -3.06 -2.85 -2.49
N PHE A 95 -3.37 -2.79 -3.79
CA PHE A 95 -2.39 -3.11 -4.82
C PHE A 95 -1.17 -2.18 -4.79
N LEU A 96 -1.37 -0.87 -4.64
CA LEU A 96 -0.27 0.09 -4.54
C LEU A 96 0.60 -0.15 -3.29
N MET A 97 -0.02 -0.49 -2.15
CA MET A 97 0.70 -0.89 -0.93
C MET A 97 1.58 -2.12 -1.18
N GLU A 98 1.04 -3.13 -1.86
CA GLU A 98 1.78 -4.34 -2.22
C GLU A 98 2.88 -4.08 -3.25
N TYR A 99 2.64 -3.21 -4.23
CA TYR A 99 3.65 -2.85 -5.22
C TYR A 99 4.82 -2.12 -4.58
N GLN A 100 4.53 -1.17 -3.68
CA GLN A 100 5.56 -0.48 -2.91
C GLN A 100 6.31 -1.43 -1.98
N ARG A 101 5.60 -2.33 -1.27
CA ARG A 101 6.22 -3.26 -0.32
C ARG A 101 7.17 -4.23 -1.01
N ASN A 102 6.77 -4.80 -2.15
CA ASN A 102 7.49 -5.89 -2.80
C ASN A 102 8.33 -5.43 -4.01
N GLY A 103 8.29 -4.14 -4.37
CA GLY A 103 8.95 -3.62 -5.57
C GLY A 103 8.38 -4.16 -6.88
N TRP A 104 7.08 -4.49 -6.91
CA TRP A 104 6.44 -5.05 -8.11
C TRP A 104 6.02 -3.97 -9.11
N GLY A 105 6.16 -4.29 -10.40
CA GLY A 105 5.77 -3.40 -11.48
C GLY A 105 6.78 -2.27 -11.73
N SER A 106 6.30 -1.06 -11.98
CA SER A 106 7.14 0.11 -12.25
C SER A 106 6.64 1.35 -11.52
N ASP A 107 7.47 1.92 -10.65
CA ASP A 107 7.23 3.20 -9.99
C ASP A 107 7.41 4.35 -10.99
N ASP A 108 6.30 4.76 -11.62
CA ASP A 108 6.23 5.86 -12.57
C ASP A 108 5.63 7.13 -11.95
N ARG A 109 5.73 7.29 -10.62
CA ARG A 109 5.35 8.54 -9.95
C ARG A 109 6.19 9.68 -10.49
N PHE A 110 5.53 10.79 -10.84
CA PHE A 110 6.21 11.99 -11.32
C PHE A 110 7.11 12.56 -10.23
N ARG A 111 8.40 12.75 -10.53
CA ARG A 111 9.40 13.27 -9.60
C ARG A 111 9.84 14.71 -9.90
N GLY A 112 9.39 15.32 -11.00
CA GLY A 112 9.88 16.62 -11.47
C GLY A 112 10.45 16.54 -12.90
N SER A 113 10.86 17.68 -13.45
CA SER A 113 11.34 17.84 -14.84
C SER A 113 12.73 17.25 -15.11
N ASP A 114 13.48 16.91 -14.07
CA ASP A 114 14.88 16.49 -14.09
C ASP A 114 15.12 15.16 -13.35
N GLY A 115 14.07 14.57 -12.76
CA GLY A 115 14.20 13.37 -11.92
C GLY A 115 14.87 13.64 -10.57
N GLU A 116 15.22 14.90 -10.29
CA GLU A 116 15.73 15.31 -8.98
C GLU A 116 14.57 15.42 -7.98
N GLN A 117 14.84 15.14 -6.71
CA GLN A 117 13.85 15.41 -5.67
C GLN A 117 13.68 16.92 -5.56
N PHE A 118 12.43 17.41 -5.65
CA PHE A 118 12.12 18.81 -5.37
C PHE A 118 12.67 19.20 -3.99
N GLN A 119 13.74 20.03 -3.97
CA GLN A 119 14.24 20.65 -2.75
C GLN A 119 13.59 22.02 -2.57
N LYS A 120 12.86 22.17 -1.46
CA LYS A 120 12.26 23.46 -1.08
C LYS A 120 13.39 24.38 -0.60
N SER A 121 13.53 25.56 -1.23
CA SER A 121 14.65 26.48 -1.03
C SER A 121 14.50 27.43 0.17
N ASP A 122 13.66 27.09 1.15
CA ASP A 122 13.27 27.96 2.27
C ASP A 122 14.13 27.81 3.54
N GLY A 123 15.28 27.11 3.46
CA GLY A 123 16.39 27.28 4.40
C GLY A 123 16.16 26.86 5.86
N ASN A 124 15.02 26.25 6.20
CA ASN A 124 14.73 25.76 7.54
C ASN A 124 14.61 24.24 7.54
N VAL A 125 15.55 23.60 8.25
CA VAL A 125 15.51 22.19 8.70
C VAL A 125 14.55 22.09 9.89
#